data_AF-A0A957RJZ5-F1
#
_entry.id   AF-A0A957RJZ5-F1
#
_cell.length_a   1.000
_cell.length_b   1.000
_cell.length_c   1.000
_cell.angle_alpha   90.00
_cell.angle_beta   90.00
_cell.angle_gamma   90.00
#
_symmetry.space_group_name_H-M   'P 1'
#
loop_
_entity.id
_entity.type
_entity.pdbx_description
1 polymer ?
#
loop_
_entity_poly.entity_id
_entity_poly.type
_entity_poly.pdbx_seq_one_letter_code
_entity_poly.pdbx_strand_id
1 'polypeptide(L)'
;AQTLAAQLYLDSGIRAMERGVVSAGRDPATGDHRYPKLELVRLTIPRRVYTQAHMDVVAEAVKAVYDERERVKGLEMVYEPKYLRFFQARFEPMAYGKE
;
A
#
# COMPACT_ATOMS: atom_id res chain seq x y z
N ALA A 1 -5.17 0.14 -1.25
CA ALA A 1 -4.15 0.60 -0.28
C ALA A 1 -2.71 0.24 -0.67
N GLN A 2 -2.43 -0.96 -1.18
CA GLN A 2 -1.07 -1.37 -1.54
C GLN A 2 -0.37 -0.40 -2.52
N THR A 3 -1.08 0.04 -3.56
CA THR A 3 -0.58 1.04 -4.51
C THR A 3 -0.17 2.34 -3.82
N LEU A 4 -0.99 2.87 -2.90
CA LEU A 4 -0.69 4.10 -2.18
C LEU A 4 0.59 3.98 -1.35
N ALA A 5 0.78 2.84 -0.67
CA ALA A 5 2.02 2.59 0.08
C ALA A 5 3.25 2.53 -0.84
N ALA A 6 3.11 1.96 -2.05
CA ALA A 6 4.18 1.94 -3.05
C ALA A 6 4.50 3.33 -3.60
N GLN A 7 3.47 4.14 -3.91
CA GLN A 7 3.65 5.51 -4.41
C GLN A 7 4.35 6.41 -3.38
N LEU A 8 3.94 6.35 -2.11
CA LEU A 8 4.64 7.09 -1.04
C LEU A 8 6.13 6.74 -0.99
N TYR A 9 6.47 5.47 -1.14
CA TYR A 9 7.87 5.05 -1.15
C TYR A 9 8.62 5.53 -2.40
N LEU A 10 8.02 5.44 -3.58
CA LEU A 10 8.66 5.85 -4.84
C LEU A 10 8.88 7.37 -4.92
N ASP A 11 7.90 8.17 -4.48
CA ASP A 11 7.92 9.62 -4.57
C ASP A 11 8.80 10.26 -3.47
N SER A 12 8.76 9.71 -2.24
CA SER A 12 9.33 10.38 -1.07
C SER A 12 10.26 9.53 -0.20
N GLY A 13 10.46 8.25 -0.55
CA GLY A 13 11.22 7.30 0.27
C GLY A 13 10.51 6.85 1.55
N ILE A 14 9.28 7.29 1.80
CA ILE A 14 8.52 6.95 3.00
C ILE A 14 7.91 5.55 2.85
N ARG A 15 8.38 4.62 3.68
CA ARG A 15 7.80 3.28 3.76
C ARG A 15 6.61 3.25 4.73
N ALA A 16 5.42 3.03 4.20
CA ALA A 16 4.20 2.80 4.96
C ALA A 16 3.78 1.33 4.94
N MET A 17 2.79 0.96 5.77
CA MET A 17 2.23 -0.40 5.80
C MET A 17 0.81 -0.42 5.26
N GLU A 18 0.57 -1.24 4.25
CA GLU A 18 -0.80 -1.56 3.83
C GLU A 18 -1.56 -2.26 4.96
N ARG A 19 -2.81 -1.85 5.20
CA ARG A 19 -3.74 -2.42 6.16
C ARG A 19 -5.11 -2.53 5.49
N GLY A 20 -5.18 -3.40 4.50
CA GLY A 20 -6.36 -3.60 3.66
C GLY A 20 -6.47 -5.04 3.17
N VAL A 21 -6.97 -5.22 1.95
CA VAL A 21 -7.25 -6.52 1.34
C VAL A 21 -6.03 -7.44 1.30
N VAL A 22 -4.81 -6.92 1.08
CA VAL A 22 -3.61 -7.78 1.02
C VAL A 22 -3.34 -8.38 2.40
N SER A 23 -3.34 -7.53 3.44
CA SER A 23 -3.21 -7.95 4.84
C SER A 23 -4.32 -8.87 5.33
N ALA A 24 -5.55 -8.72 4.82
CA ALA A 24 -6.71 -9.50 5.25
C ALA A 24 -6.66 -11.00 4.85
N GLY A 25 -5.83 -11.34 3.85
CA GLY A 25 -5.68 -12.72 3.39
C GLY A 25 -6.83 -13.23 2.52
N ARG A 26 -6.80 -14.53 2.23
CA ARG A 26 -7.88 -15.25 1.54
C ARG A 26 -8.81 -15.92 2.53
N ASP A 27 -10.05 -16.14 2.10
CA ASP A 27 -10.94 -17.04 2.80
C ASP A 27 -10.46 -18.50 2.63
N PRO A 28 -10.28 -19.27 3.71
CA PRO A 28 -9.77 -20.64 3.61
C PRO A 28 -10.80 -21.62 3.03
N ALA A 29 -12.09 -21.28 3.02
CA ALA A 29 -13.14 -22.14 2.46
C ALA A 29 -13.34 -21.88 0.96
N THR A 30 -13.32 -20.62 0.52
CA THR A 30 -13.60 -20.28 -0.89
C THR A 30 -12.35 -19.96 -1.71
N GLY A 31 -11.26 -19.56 -1.05
CA GLY A 31 -10.07 -19.04 -1.72
C GLY A 31 -10.18 -17.58 -2.17
N ASP A 32 -11.33 -16.92 -1.98
CA ASP A 32 -11.52 -15.53 -2.39
C ASP A 32 -10.79 -14.54 -1.50
N HIS A 33 -10.64 -13.30 -1.97
CA HIS A 33 -10.13 -12.22 -1.12
C HIS A 33 -11.10 -11.92 0.02
N ARG A 34 -10.56 -11.78 1.23
CA ARG A 34 -11.30 -11.13 2.32
C ARG A 34 -11.22 -9.63 2.12
N TYR A 35 -12.34 -9.00 1.81
CA TYR A 35 -12.44 -7.54 1.66
C TYR A 35 -12.81 -6.91 3.01
N PRO A 36 -11.85 -6.32 3.75
CA PRO A 36 -12.17 -5.62 4.98
C PRO A 36 -12.96 -4.34 4.69
N LYS A 37 -13.75 -3.87 5.66
CA LYS A 37 -14.41 -2.56 5.57
C LYS A 37 -13.42 -1.38 5.49
N LEU A 38 -12.19 -1.59 5.97
CA LEU A 38 -11.13 -0.58 6.00
C LEU A 38 -10.02 -0.96 5.02
N GLU A 39 -9.81 -0.14 4.00
CA GLU A 39 -8.75 -0.26 3.01
C GLU A 39 -7.75 0.89 3.22
N LEU A 40 -6.83 0.73 4.17
CA LEU A 40 -6.01 1.83 4.70
C LEU A 40 -4.52 1.64 4.47
N VAL A 41 -3.78 2.74 4.52
CA VAL A 41 -2.32 2.76 4.66
C VAL A 41 -1.97 3.35 6.03
N ARG A 42 -1.14 2.64 6.78
CA ARG A 42 -0.73 3.04 8.14
C ARG A 42 0.67 3.65 8.13
N LEU A 43 0.73 4.93 8.48
CA LEU A 43 1.97 5.65 8.80
C LEU A 43 2.29 5.45 10.29
N THR A 44 3.21 4.53 10.58
CA THR A 44 3.55 4.18 11.98
C THR A 44 4.80 4.92 12.39
N ILE A 45 4.74 5.70 13.48
CA ILE A 45 5.85 6.54 13.94
C ILE A 45 6.60 5.86 15.10
N PRO A 46 7.87 5.45 14.92
CA PRO A 46 8.71 4.95 15.99
C PRO A 46 9.00 6.05 17.03
N ARG A 47 8.99 5.66 18.31
CA ARG A 47 9.13 6.60 19.43
C ARG A 47 10.53 7.21 19.44
N ARG A 48 10.61 8.55 19.48
CA ARG A 48 11.86 9.34 19.60
C ARG A 48 12.88 9.15 18.46
N VAL A 49 12.43 8.72 17.28
CA VAL A 49 13.30 8.52 16.10
C VAL A 49 13.23 9.70 15.13
N TYR A 50 12.02 10.18 14.84
CA TYR A 50 11.78 11.23 13.86
C TYR A 50 11.55 12.59 14.51
N THR A 51 11.85 13.64 13.76
CA THR A 51 11.71 15.06 14.14
C THR A 51 10.49 15.68 13.47
N GLN A 52 10.18 16.93 13.81
CA GLN A 52 9.11 17.70 13.14
C GLN A 52 9.32 17.79 11.63
N ALA A 53 10.54 18.09 11.17
CA ALA A 53 10.84 18.18 9.74
C ALA A 53 10.54 16.88 8.98
N HIS A 54 10.72 15.71 9.62
CA HIS A 54 10.32 14.45 9.00
C HIS A 54 8.79 14.33 8.87
N MET A 55 8.02 14.88 9.81
CA MET A 55 6.56 14.89 9.73
C MET A 55 6.07 15.86 8.65
N ASP A 56 6.76 16.98 8.46
CA ASP A 56 6.45 17.94 7.40
C ASP A 56 6.65 17.28 6.02
N VAL A 57 7.76 16.56 5.82
CA VAL A 57 8.00 15.76 4.60
C VAL A 57 6.92 14.70 4.41
N VAL A 58 6.48 14.02 5.47
CA VAL A 58 5.39 13.04 5.38
C VAL A 58 4.08 13.68 4.94
N ALA A 59 3.73 14.85 5.47
CA ALA A 59 2.52 15.57 5.11
C ALA A 59 2.55 16.03 3.64
N GLU A 60 3.68 16.57 3.19
CA GLU A 60 3.89 16.99 1.80
C GLU A 60 3.81 15.82 0.82
N ALA A 61 4.45 14.69 1.14
CA ALA A 61 4.41 13.49 0.32
C ALA A 61 2.98 12.91 0.19
N VAL A 62 2.23 12.86 1.30
CA VAL A 62 0.82 12.43 1.27
C VAL A 62 -0.01 13.37 0.40
N LYS A 63 0.22 14.67 0.49
CA LYS A 63 -0.45 15.65 -0.36
C LYS A 63 -0.10 15.45 -1.85
N ALA A 64 1.17 15.28 -2.19
CA ALA A 64 1.61 15.08 -3.56
C ALA A 64 0.96 13.85 -4.20
N VAL A 65 0.99 12.71 -3.50
CA VAL A 65 0.31 11.49 -3.98
C VAL A 65 -1.20 11.66 -4.07
N TYR A 66 -1.82 12.41 -3.16
CA TYR A 66 -3.25 12.74 -3.24
C TYR A 66 -3.58 13.60 -4.46
N ASP A 67 -2.75 14.59 -4.78
CA ASP A 67 -2.95 15.47 -5.93
C ASP A 67 -2.83 14.68 -7.26
N GLU A 68 -1.97 13.65 -7.32
CA GLU A 68 -1.80 12.79 -8.50
C GLU A 68 -2.69 11.53 -8.53
N ARG A 69 -3.57 11.33 -7.54
CA ARG A 69 -4.30 10.06 -7.33
C ARG A 69 -5.06 9.51 -8.54
N GLU A 70 -5.54 10.37 -9.43
CA GLU A 70 -6.30 9.99 -10.64
C GLU A 70 -5.40 9.34 -11.71
N ARG A 71 -4.08 9.58 -11.65
CA ARG A 71 -3.09 9.00 -12.58
C ARG A 71 -2.53 7.67 -12.08
N VAL A 72 -2.71 7.39 -10.80
CA VAL A 72 -2.14 6.24 -10.11
C VAL A 72 -2.95 4.98 -10.44
N LYS A 73 -2.25 3.89 -10.75
CA LYS A 73 -2.87 2.62 -11.17
C LYS A 73 -2.93 1.57 -10.08
N GLY A 74 -3.87 0.65 -10.22
CA GLY A 74 -3.90 -0.60 -9.45
C GLY A 74 -2.64 -1.44 -9.63
N LEU A 75 -2.44 -2.36 -8.69
CA LEU A 75 -1.38 -3.37 -8.71
C LEU A 75 -2.00 -4.75 -8.92
N GLU A 76 -1.36 -5.56 -9.74
CA GLU A 76 -1.69 -6.98 -9.92
C GLU A 76 -0.69 -7.82 -9.13
N MET A 77 -1.18 -8.83 -8.39
CA MET A 77 -0.34 -9.72 -7.60
C MET A 77 0.24 -10.81 -8.51
N VAL A 78 1.55 -10.78 -8.76
CA VAL A 78 2.25 -11.73 -9.65
C VAL A 78 2.86 -12.91 -8.90
N TYR A 79 2.99 -12.79 -7.59
CA TYR A 79 3.42 -13.88 -6.71
C TYR A 79 2.67 -13.79 -5.39
N GLU A 80 1.99 -14.88 -5.01
CA GLU A 80 1.27 -15.00 -3.75
C GLU A 80 1.78 -16.22 -2.97
N PRO A 81 2.44 -16.04 -1.80
CA PRO A 81 2.81 -17.17 -0.96
C PRO A 81 1.57 -17.74 -0.24
N LYS A 82 1.62 -19.03 0.10
CA LYS A 82 0.52 -19.73 0.80
C LYS A 82 0.19 -19.12 2.17
N TYR A 83 1.20 -18.60 2.87
CA TYR A 83 1.05 -18.02 4.21
C TYR A 83 1.64 -16.62 4.24
N LEU A 84 1.06 -15.76 5.08
CA LEU A 84 1.57 -14.42 5.37
C LEU A 84 1.86 -13.60 4.10
N ARG A 85 0.91 -13.60 3.15
CA ARG A 85 1.08 -12.98 1.83
C ARG A 85 1.49 -11.52 1.87
N PHE A 86 1.06 -10.76 2.87
CA PHE A 86 1.43 -9.35 3.02
C PHE A 86 2.93 -9.11 3.26
N PHE A 87 3.71 -10.13 3.65
CA PHE A 87 5.16 -10.01 3.81
C PHE A 87 5.96 -10.30 2.54
N GLN A 88 5.51 -11.24 1.69
CA GLN A 88 6.33 -11.78 0.60
C GLN A 88 5.67 -11.72 -0.77
N ALA A 89 4.40 -11.30 -0.86
CA ALA A 89 3.74 -11.13 -2.16
C ALA A 89 4.49 -10.11 -3.02
N ARG A 90 4.52 -10.36 -4.33
CA ARG A 90 5.07 -9.43 -5.31
C ARG A 90 3.97 -8.94 -6.23
N PHE A 91 4.12 -7.71 -6.69
CA PHE A 91 3.12 -7.02 -7.48
C PHE A 91 3.76 -6.32 -8.66
N GLU A 92 2.98 -6.13 -9.72
CA GLU A 92 3.33 -5.32 -10.87
C GLU A 92 2.24 -4.26 -11.13
N PRO A 93 2.59 -3.08 -11.68
CA PRO A 93 1.60 -2.10 -12.11
C PRO A 93 0.69 -2.68 -13.20
N MET A 94 -0.63 -2.45 -13.09
CA MET A 94 -1.54 -2.84 -14.18
C MET A 94 -1.23 -2.04 -15.46
N ALA A 95 -1.25 -2.72 -16.62
CA ALA A 95 -1.00 -2.10 -17.91
C ALA A 95 -2.04 -1.01 -18.25
N TYR A 96 -1.71 -0.08 -19.17
CA TYR A 96 -2.72 0.85 -19.70
C TYR A 96 -3.62 0.04 -20.65
N GLY A 97 -4.93 -0.03 -20.40
CA GLY A 97 -5.90 -0.59 -21.34
C GLY A 97 -6.21 -2.08 -21.24
N LYS A 98 -6.42 -2.63 -20.04
CA LYS A 98 -7.28 -3.82 -19.90
C LYS A 98 -8.63 -3.36 -19.36
N GLU A 99 -9.62 -3.33 -20.26
CA GLU A 99 -11.04 -3.48 -19.92
C GLU A 99 -11.28 -4.82 -19.22
#